data_AF-A0A920VG39-F1
#
_entry.id   AF-A0A920VG39-F1
#
_cell.length_a   1.000
_cell.length_b   1.000
_cell.length_c   1.000
_cell.angle_alpha   90.00
_cell.angle_beta   90.00
_cell.angle_gamma   90.00
#
_symmetry.space_group_name_H-M   'P 1'
#
loop_
_entity.id
_entity.type
_entity.pdbx_description
1 polymer ?
#
loop_
_entity_poly.entity_id
_entity_poly.type
_entity_poly.pdbx_seq_one_letter_code
_entity_poly.pdbx_strand_id
1 'polypeptide(L)' 'MVLTLEPGLTWAPGRMMVHEENLVLRADGPEMLSRRAPPELPII' A
#
# COMPACT_ATOMS: atom_id res chain seq x y z
N MET A 1 5.19 -12.28 -11.17
CA MET A 1 4.08 -11.31 -11.41
C MET A 1 4.29 -10.12 -10.49
N VAL A 2 4.07 -8.89 -10.95
CA VAL A 2 4.14 -7.68 -10.11
C VAL A 2 2.72 -7.23 -9.81
N LEU A 3 2.45 -6.86 -8.56
CA LEU A 3 1.13 -6.49 -8.04
C LEU A 3 1.21 -5.26 -7.13
N THR A 4 0.10 -4.54 -7.05
CA THR A 4 -0.20 -3.57 -5.98
C THR A 4 -1.01 -4.23 -4.88
N LEU A 5 -0.67 -3.92 -3.63
CA LEU A 5 -1.50 -4.17 -2.46
C LEU A 5 -1.99 -2.82 -1.96
N GLU A 6 -3.27 -2.52 -2.17
CA GLU A 6 -3.84 -1.17 -2.02
C GLU A 6 -5.16 -1.14 -1.22
N PRO A 7 -5.20 -1.60 0.05
CA PRO A 7 -6.37 -1.42 0.89
C PRO A 7 -6.80 0.05 0.95
N GLY A 8 -8.08 0.29 0.65
CA GLY A 8 -8.72 1.59 0.69
C GLY A 8 -9.70 1.73 1.86
N LEU A 9 -9.82 2.95 2.38
CA LEU A 9 -10.77 3.35 3.41
C LEU A 9 -11.42 4.69 3.02
N THR A 10 -12.75 4.69 2.85
CA THR A 10 -13.55 5.92 2.82
C THR A 10 -13.90 6.30 4.25
N TRP A 11 -13.29 7.36 4.78
CA TRP A 11 -13.48 7.75 6.19
C TRP A 11 -14.43 8.94 6.39
N ALA A 12 -14.76 9.68 5.33
CA ALA A 12 -15.76 10.74 5.34
C ALA A 12 -16.38 10.93 3.94
N PRO A 13 -17.52 11.63 3.80
CA PRO A 13 -18.09 11.97 2.49
C PRO A 13 -17.05 12.68 1.60
N GLY A 14 -16.79 12.11 0.43
CA GLY A 14 -15.80 12.64 -0.52
C GLY A 14 -14.34 12.50 -0.09
N ARG A 15 -14.02 11.73 0.96
CA ARG A 15 -12.65 11.51 1.43
C ARG A 15 -12.31 10.02 1.48
N MET A 16 -11.25 9.62 0.79
CA MET A 16 -10.71 8.27 0.76
C MET A 16 -9.21 8.30 1.06
N MET A 17 -8.72 7.26 1.73
CA MET A 17 -7.31 6.98 1.90
C MET A 17 -7.00 5.60 1.33
N VAL A 18 -5.81 5.43 0.76
CA VAL A 18 -5.28 4.14 0.33
C VAL A 18 -3.92 3.93 0.98
N HIS A 19 -3.63 2.71 1.40
CA HIS A 19 -2.27 2.29 1.71
C HIS A 19 -1.81 1.39 0.58
N GLU A 20 -0.96 1.90 -0.31
CA GLU A 20 -0.44 1.14 -1.45
C GLU A 20 1.00 0.67 -1.20
N GLU A 21 1.28 -0.58 -1.55
CA GLU A 21 2.60 -1.17 -1.60
C GLU A 21 2.78 -1.99 -2.89
N ASN A 22 3.95 -1.94 -3.51
CA ASN A 22 4.26 -2.67 -4.74
C ASN A 22 5.10 -3.92 -4.44
N LEU A 23 4.67 -5.09 -4.89
CA LEU A 23 5.36 -6.36 -4.62
C LEU A 23 5.48 -7.25 -5.86
N VAL A 24 6.50 -8.11 -5.86
CA VAL A 24 6.66 -9.17 -6.86
C VAL A 24 6.43 -10.53 -6.22
N LEU A 25 5.61 -11.37 -6.85
CA LEU A 25 5.44 -12.76 -6.44
C LEU A 25 6.64 -13.60 -6.89
N ARG A 26 7.28 -14.28 -5.94
CA ARG A 26 8.31 -15.31 -6.14
C ARG A 26 7.78 -16.68 -5.70
N ALA A 27 8.57 -17.73 -5.93
CA ALA A 27 8.20 -19.09 -5.56
C ALA A 27 8.18 -19.33 -4.04
N ASP A 28 9.01 -18.60 -3.30
CA ASP A 28 9.21 -18.68 -1.85
C ASP A 28 8.41 -17.61 -1.07
N GLY A 29 7.83 -16.63 -1.76
CA GLY A 29 6.97 -15.62 -1.16
C GLY A 29 6.91 -14.32 -1.95
N PRO A 30 6.11 -13.34 -1.51
CA PRO A 30 6.15 -12.00 -2.07
C PRO A 30 7.39 -11.23 -1.61
N GLU A 31 8.01 -10.49 -2.52
CA GLU A 31 9.12 -9.58 -2.24
C GLU A 31 8.63 -8.13 -2.43
N MET A 32 8.90 -7.28 -1.44
CA MET A 32 8.55 -5.86 -1.50
C MET A 32 9.47 -5.09 -2.44
N LEU A 33 8.87 -4.34 -3.36
CA LEU A 33 9.57 -3.43 -4.27
C LEU A 33 9.49 -1.95 -3.81
N SER A 34 8.46 -1.58 -3.06
CA SER A 34 8.35 -0.27 -2.43
C SER A 34 8.91 -0.25 -1.00
N ARG A 35 9.40 0.92 -0.58
CA ARG A 35 9.62 1.21 0.85
C ARG A 35 8.26 1.35 1.52
N ARG A 36 8.12 0.72 2.69
CA ARG A 36 6.93 0.83 3.52
C ARG A 36 6.56 2.28 3.78
N ALA A 37 5.29 2.61 3.58
CA ALA A 37 4.73 3.87 4.06
C ALA A 37 4.97 4.01 5.58
N PRO A 38 5.19 5.24 6.09
CA PRO A 38 5.30 5.46 7.52
C PRO A 38 4.03 4.98 8.25
N PRO A 39 4.16 4.51 9.51
CA PRO A 39 3.02 4.00 10.27
C PRO A 39 2.00 5.10 10.64
N GLU A 40 2.41 6.37 10.57
CA GLU A 40 1.60 7.54 10.85
C GLU A 40 1.42 8.37 9.59
N LEU A 41 0.25 8.99 9.43
CA LEU A 41 -0.05 9.89 8.32
C LEU A 41 0.89 11.10 8.37
N PRO A 42 1.70 11.35 7.32
CA PRO A 42 2.56 12.51 7.27
C PRO A 42 1.76 13.81 7.29
N ILE A 43 2.23 14.80 8.04
CA ILE A 43 1.78 16.18 7.96
C ILE A 43 2.79 16.91 7.06
N ILE A 44 2.33 17.41 5.92
CA ILE A 44 3.15 18.02 4.86
C ILE A 44 2.82 19.50 4.76
#